data_AF-A0A955RFT3-F1
#
_entry.id   AF-A0A955RFT3-F1
#
_cell.length_a   1.000
_cell.length_b   1.000
_cell.length_c   1.000
_cell.angle_alpha   90.00
_cell.angle_beta   90.00
_cell.angle_gamma   90.00
#
_symmetry.space_group_name_H-M   'P 1'
#
loop_
_entity.id
_entity.type
_entity.pdbx_description
1 polymer ?
#
loop_
_entity_poly.entity_id
_entity_poly.type
_entity_poly.pdbx_seq_one_letter_code
_entity_poly.pdbx_strand_id
1 'polypeptide(L)' 'HLSFDLDGVDPEDAPGVGTPVPGGLTLRESHLICELAAHRRLIGMEMVELNPTLDQRNKTGELAVWLIQSAMGKTIL' A
#
# COMPACT_ATOMS: atom_id res chain seq x y z
N HIS A 1 8.90 -4.22 -12.09
CA HIS A 1 9.25 -3.34 -10.96
C HIS A 1 7.98 -2.64 -10.53
N LEU A 2 7.70 -2.57 -9.22
CA LEU A 2 6.54 -1.87 -8.66
C LEU A 2 7.05 -0.82 -7.68
N SER A 3 6.92 0.46 -8.01
CA SER A 3 7.07 1.54 -7.03
C SER A 3 5.67 1.88 -6.54
N PHE A 4 5.39 1.63 -5.28
CA PHE A 4 4.09 1.89 -4.67
C PHE A 4 4.22 3.05 -3.68
N ASP A 5 3.57 4.17 -4.03
CA ASP A 5 3.46 5.33 -3.16
C ASP A 5 2.20 5.20 -2.28
N LEU A 6 2.38 5.27 -0.96
CA LEU A 6 1.28 5.17 -0.01
C LEU A 6 0.35 6.38 -0.06
N ASP A 7 0.81 7.53 -0.57
CA ASP A 7 -0.01 8.73 -0.69
C ASP A 7 -1.12 8.62 -1.76
N GLY A 8 -0.99 7.63 -2.66
CA GLY A 8 -2.00 7.29 -3.66
C GLY A 8 -3.17 6.49 -3.08
N VAL A 9 -3.07 6.00 -1.85
CA VAL A 9 -4.18 5.39 -1.11
C VAL A 9 -4.98 6.48 -0.41
N ASP A 10 -6.29 6.32 -0.36
CA ASP A 10 -7.14 7.30 0.31
C ASP A 10 -6.69 7.54 1.77
N PRO A 11 -6.59 8.80 2.23
CA PRO A 11 -6.16 9.12 3.59
C PRO A 11 -7.04 8.50 4.68
N GLU A 12 -8.28 8.11 4.37
CA GLU A 12 -9.10 7.32 5.29
C GLU A 12 -8.42 6.00 5.65
N ASP A 13 -7.73 5.36 4.70
CA ASP A 13 -7.02 4.09 4.86
C ASP A 13 -5.52 4.27 5.16
N ALA A 14 -4.89 5.29 4.60
CA ALA A 14 -3.45 5.59 4.73
C ALA A 14 -3.18 7.02 5.27
N PRO A 15 -3.53 7.33 6.54
CA PRO A 15 -3.34 8.67 7.10
C PRO A 15 -1.86 9.07 7.31
N GLY A 16 -0.97 8.09 7.40
CA GLY A 16 0.45 8.24 7.73
C GLY A 16 1.33 8.47 6.52
N VAL A 17 1.03 9.50 5.73
CA VAL A 17 1.76 9.86 4.50
C VAL A 17 2.14 11.33 4.48
N GLY A 18 3.18 11.68 3.71
CA GLY A 18 3.67 13.05 3.61
C GLY A 18 2.66 14.05 3.02
N THR A 19 1.91 13.62 2.00
CA THR A 19 1.00 14.47 1.22
C THR A 19 -0.36 13.79 1.01
N PRO A 20 -1.26 13.76 2.01
CA PRO A 20 -2.55 13.08 1.87
C PRO A 20 -3.45 13.78 0.85
N VAL A 21 -3.94 13.02 -0.15
CA VAL A 21 -4.87 13.51 -1.19
C VAL A 21 -6.18 12.71 -1.16
N PRO A 22 -7.33 13.35 -0.89
CA PRO A 22 -8.63 12.66 -0.88
C PRO A 22 -9.03 12.09 -2.25
N GLY A 23 -9.80 10.99 -2.23
CA GLY A 23 -10.25 10.32 -3.46
C GLY A 23 -9.19 9.38 -4.03
N GLY A 24 -8.31 8.87 -3.18
CA GLY A 24 -7.27 7.91 -3.53
C GLY A 24 -7.83 6.49 -3.71
N LEU A 25 -6.93 5.54 -3.90
CA LEU A 25 -7.29 4.12 -3.96
C LEU A 25 -7.86 3.66 -2.62
N THR A 26 -8.93 2.89 -2.66
CA THR A 26 -9.39 2.18 -1.46
C THR A 26 -8.39 1.09 -1.08
N LEU A 27 -8.46 0.63 0.17
CA LEU A 27 -7.68 -0.53 0.63
C LEU A 27 -7.84 -1.76 -0.29
N ARG A 28 -9.05 -2.03 -0.78
CA ARG A 28 -9.33 -3.19 -1.63
C ARG A 28 -8.75 -3.06 -3.04
N GLU A 29 -8.76 -1.87 -3.62
CA GLU A 29 -8.15 -1.62 -4.92
C GLU A 29 -6.63 -1.73 -4.83
N SER A 30 -6.05 -1.15 -3.79
CA SER A 30 -4.61 -1.24 -3.49
C SER A 30 -4.16 -2.70 -3.34
N HIS A 31 -4.95 -3.51 -2.63
CA HIS A 31 -4.73 -4.94 -2.49
C HIS A 31 -4.76 -5.68 -3.82
N LEU A 32 -5.80 -5.44 -4.63
CA LEU A 32 -5.97 -6.08 -5.93
C LEU A 32 -4.79 -5.76 -6.86
N ILE A 33 -4.32 -4.51 -6.87
CA ILE A 33 -3.14 -4.10 -7.65
C ILE A 33 -1.92 -4.92 -7.22
N CYS A 34 -1.71 -5.10 -5.91
CA CYS A 34 -0.59 -5.89 -5.38
C CYS A 34 -0.74 -7.37 -5.71
N GLU A 35 -1.92 -7.97 -5.55
CA GLU A 35 -2.19 -9.36 -5.98
C GLU A 35 -1.93 -9.55 -7.48
N LEU A 36 -2.38 -8.61 -8.32
CA LEU A 36 -2.13 -8.66 -9.75
C LEU A 36 -0.63 -8.59 -10.05
N ALA A 37 0.14 -7.78 -9.32
CA ALA A 37 1.58 -7.70 -9.46
C ALA A 37 2.27 -9.04 -9.13
N ALA A 38 1.79 -9.76 -8.11
CA ALA A 38 2.30 -11.09 -7.74
C ALA A 38 2.12 -12.14 -8.85
N HIS A 39 1.06 -12.02 -9.65
CA HIS A 39 0.79 -12.91 -10.80
C HIS A 39 1.54 -12.52 -12.08
N ARG A 40 2.41 -11.49 -12.01
CA ARG A 40 3.29 -11.06 -13.11
C ARG A 40 4.75 -11.38 -12.76
N ARG A 41 5.67 -11.02 -13.66
CA ARG A 41 7.12 -11.14 -13.44
C ARG A 41 7.63 -9.98 -12.58
N LEU A 42 7.16 -9.87 -11.34
CA LEU A 42 7.65 -8.88 -10.39
C LEU A 42 9.08 -9.26 -9.96
N ILE A 43 10.05 -8.38 -10.26
CA ILE A 43 11.47 -8.58 -9.95
C ILE A 43 11.99 -7.70 -8.81
N GLY A 44 11.15 -6.77 -8.32
CA GLY A 44 11.51 -5.79 -7.30
C GLY A 44 10.35 -4.85 -7.03
N MET A 45 10.23 -4.42 -5.78
CA MET A 45 9.21 -3.52 -5.28
C MET A 45 9.79 -2.52 -4.29
N GLU A 46 9.29 -1.29 -4.35
CA GLU A 46 9.56 -0.21 -3.39
C GLU A 46 8.22 0.23 -2.79
N MET A 47 8.21 0.47 -1.47
CA MET A 47 7.06 0.99 -0.73
C MET A 47 7.51 2.30 -0.07
N VAL A 48 6.96 3.42 -0.51
CA VAL A 48 7.48 4.77 -0.21
C VAL A 48 6.43 5.66 0.45
N GLU A 49 6.86 6.85 0.88
CA GLU A 49 6.05 7.91 1.52
C GLU A 49 5.33 7.52 2.83
N LEU A 50 5.76 6.45 3.50
CA LEU A 50 5.32 6.19 4.88
C LEU A 50 5.89 7.27 5.82
N ASN A 51 5.00 7.95 6.53
CA ASN A 51 5.33 8.90 7.58
C ASN A 51 4.72 8.47 8.93
N PRO A 52 5.49 7.74 9.77
CA PRO A 52 5.02 7.28 11.08
C PRO A 52 4.60 8.40 12.05
N THR A 53 5.08 9.62 11.83
CA THR A 53 4.74 10.78 12.69
C THR A 53 3.31 11.27 12.45
N LEU A 54 2.80 11.10 11.23
CA LEU A 54 1.44 11.46 10.84
C LEU A 54 0.47 10.28 10.95
N ASP A 55 0.99 9.07 11.12
CA ASP A 55 0.21 7.85 11.15
C ASP A 55 -0.59 7.71 12.46
N GLN A 56 -1.72 7.01 12.37
CA GLN A 56 -2.60 6.76 13.51
C GLN A 56 -2.47 5.31 13.92
N ARG A 57 -1.83 5.07 15.08
CA ARG A 57 -1.63 3.71 15.63
C ARG A 57 -0.98 2.75 14.63
N ASN A 58 -0.04 3.25 13.83
CA ASN A 58 0.67 2.49 12.79
C ASN A 58 -0.26 1.89 11.71
N LYS A 59 -1.45 2.45 11.51
CA LYS A 59 -2.43 1.95 10.53
C LYS A 59 -1.84 1.86 9.11
N THR A 60 -1.14 2.91 8.69
CA THR A 60 -0.53 2.99 7.35
C THR A 60 0.66 2.05 7.24
N GLY A 61 1.45 1.93 8.31
CA GLY A 61 2.54 0.94 8.38
C GLY A 61 2.03 -0.50 8.28
N GLU A 62 0.95 -0.84 8.96
CA GLU A 62 0.30 -2.16 8.88
C GLU A 62 -0.28 -2.42 7.48
N LEU A 63 -0.91 -1.41 6.88
CA LEU A 63 -1.39 -1.47 5.50
C LEU A 63 -0.25 -1.75 4.53
N ALA A 64 0.87 -1.03 4.65
CA ALA A 64 2.05 -1.19 3.80
C ALA A 64 2.58 -2.63 3.85
N VAL A 65 2.73 -3.20 5.06
CA VAL A 65 3.14 -4.60 5.25
C VAL A 65 2.15 -5.56 4.61
N TRP A 66 0.85 -5.32 4.77
CA TRP A 66 -0.18 -6.16 4.19
C TRP A 66 -0.15 -6.15 2.65
N LEU A 67 0.01 -4.98 2.04
CA LEU A 67 0.14 -4.83 0.57
C LEU A 67 1.40 -5.51 0.04
N ILE A 68 2.53 -5.39 0.74
CA ILE A 68 3.78 -6.11 0.39
C ILE A 68 3.52 -7.62 0.42
N GLN A 69 2.85 -8.14 1.45
CA GLN A 69 2.50 -9.57 1.51
C GLN A 69 1.65 -10.00 0.31
N SER A 70 0.69 -9.17 -0.11
CA SER A 70 -0.13 -9.43 -1.30
C SER A 70 0.70 -9.45 -2.58
N ALA A 71 1.63 -8.49 -2.74
CA ALA A 71 2.58 -8.47 -3.86
C ALA A 71 3.56 -9.65 -3.85
N MET A 72 3.76 -10.29 -2.70
CA MET A 72 4.55 -11.51 -2.53
C MET A 72 3.70 -12.80 -2.64
N GLY A 73 2.43 -12.70 -3.03
CA GLY A 73 1.57 -13.85 -3.30
C GLY A 73 0.70 -14.32 -2.14
N LYS A 74 0.58 -13.53 -1.06
CA LYS A 74 -0.43 -13.81 -0.01
C LYS A 74 -1.83 -13.62 -0.59
N THR A 75 -2.59 -14.70 -0.66
CA THR A 75 -4.01 -14.72 -1.00
C THR A 75 -4.87 -14.61 0.25
N ILE A 76 -6.15 -14.24 0.07
CA ILE A 76 -7.13 -14.21 1.15
C ILE A 76 -7.54 -15.63 1.59
N LEU A 77 -7.49 -16.60 0.67
CA LEU A 77 -7.88 -18.00 0.83
C LEU A 77 -6.69 -18.95 0.66
#